data_AF-A0A536P9K8-F1
#
_entry.id   AF-A0A536P9K8-F1
#
_cell.length_a   1.000
_cell.length_b   1.000
_cell.length_c   1.000
_cell.angle_alpha   90.00
_cell.angle_beta   90.00
_cell.angle_gamma   90.00
#
_symmetry.space_group_name_H-M   'P 1'
#
loop_
_entity.id
_entity.type
_entity.pdbx_description
1 polymer ?
#
loop_
_entity_poly.entity_id
_entity_poly.type
_entity_poly.pdbx_seq_one_letter_code
_entity_poly.pdbx_strand_id
1 'polypeptide(L)'
;MSGFIELVDVGYTFPGGRRLFGSVSFRVAERERVALVGANGVGKTTLLRLVAEDDGEHEGLIRVIGRLARMPQLVHQPGSEVTVRELLLGQAPVELLRAGSSLLAAERRMAADPTEPAGAAYAEAVHQWGELGGYDLEISWNAASFAAVRAPIAEAGARPAATLSGGELKRLLLEALFRSDADVL
;
A
#
# COMPACT_ATOMS: atom_id res chain seq x y z
N MET A 1 -2.16 15.40 -11.49
CA MET A 1 -1.42 15.31 -12.77
C MET A 1 -1.76 13.95 -13.34
N SER A 2 -1.95 13.80 -14.65
CA SER A 2 -2.29 12.50 -15.24
C SER A 2 -1.13 11.50 -15.11
N GLY A 3 -1.36 10.36 -14.46
CA GLY A 3 -0.35 9.31 -14.35
C GLY A 3 -0.21 8.45 -15.61
N PHE A 4 0.97 7.89 -15.83
CA PHE A 4 1.20 6.90 -16.89
C PHE A 4 2.36 5.96 -16.57
N ILE A 5 2.37 4.80 -17.23
CA ILE A 5 3.48 3.84 -17.20
C ILE A 5 4.07 3.73 -18.61
N GLU A 6 5.39 3.71 -18.72
CA GLU A 6 6.10 3.45 -19.97
C GLU A 6 7.28 2.52 -19.73
N LEU A 7 7.36 1.47 -20.54
CA LEU A 7 8.46 0.53 -20.60
C LEU A 7 9.08 0.59 -21.99
N VAL A 8 10.41 0.70 -22.04
CA VAL A 8 11.20 0.69 -23.26
C VAL A 8 12.30 -0.35 -23.15
N ASP A 9 12.19 -1.39 -23.98
CA ASP A 9 13.12 -2.50 -24.12
C ASP A 9 13.47 -3.20 -22.79
N VAL A 10 12.48 -3.32 -21.91
CA VAL A 10 12.69 -3.85 -20.56
C VAL A 10 12.97 -5.35 -20.60
N GLY A 11 14.05 -5.75 -19.94
CA GLY A 11 14.45 -7.15 -19.81
C GLY A 11 14.83 -7.47 -18.37
N TYR A 12 14.60 -8.72 -17.97
CA TYR A 12 14.96 -9.18 -16.63
C TYR A 12 15.64 -10.54 -16.67
N THR A 13 16.76 -10.61 -15.98
CA THR A 13 17.58 -11.82 -15.84
C THR A 13 17.76 -12.08 -14.34
N PHE A 14 17.45 -13.30 -13.90
CA PHE A 14 17.69 -13.65 -12.50
C PHE A 14 19.19 -13.56 -12.16
N PRO A 15 19.57 -13.35 -10.89
CA PRO A 15 20.98 -13.36 -10.48
C PRO A 15 21.77 -14.61 -10.90
N GLY A 16 21.08 -15.74 -11.13
CA GLY A 16 21.66 -16.97 -11.69
C GLY A 16 21.85 -16.99 -13.21
N GLY A 17 21.72 -15.86 -13.91
CA GLY A 17 21.94 -15.72 -15.36
C GLY A 17 20.81 -16.20 -16.26
N ARG A 18 19.73 -16.79 -15.72
CA ARG A 18 18.57 -17.21 -16.50
C ARG A 18 17.71 -16.00 -16.85
N ARG A 19 17.59 -15.68 -18.14
CA ARG A 19 16.67 -14.64 -18.63
C ARG A 19 15.21 -15.06 -18.42
N LEU A 20 14.42 -14.20 -17.80
CA LEU A 20 12.99 -14.42 -17.57
C LEU A 20 12.15 -13.88 -18.75
N PHE A 21 12.44 -12.65 -19.15
CA PHE A 21 11.87 -12.01 -20.34
C PHE A 21 12.86 -10.94 -20.88
N GLY A 22 12.65 -10.50 -22.12
CA GLY A 22 13.46 -9.46 -22.75
C GLY A 22 12.63 -8.60 -23.71
N SER A 23 13.08 -7.36 -23.89
CA SER A 23 12.53 -6.41 -24.88
C SER A 23 11.03 -6.14 -24.73
N VAL A 24 10.56 -5.98 -23.49
CA VAL A 24 9.18 -5.59 -23.19
C VAL A 24 9.05 -4.08 -23.37
N SER A 25 8.24 -3.67 -24.35
CA SER A 25 8.00 -2.27 -24.69
C SER A 25 6.50 -2.00 -24.80
N PHE A 26 5.96 -1.15 -23.93
CA PHE A 26 4.58 -0.68 -23.99
C PHE A 26 4.40 0.61 -23.20
N ARG A 27 3.28 1.29 -23.44
CA ARG A 27 2.84 2.46 -22.68
C ARG A 27 1.41 2.23 -22.22
N VAL A 28 1.13 2.55 -20.95
CA VAL A 28 -0.22 2.62 -20.38
C VAL A 28 -0.51 4.09 -20.13
N ALA A 29 -1.41 4.66 -20.92
CA ALA A 29 -1.81 6.04 -20.82
C ALA A 29 -2.81 6.26 -19.68
N GLU A 30 -3.06 7.53 -19.37
CA GLU A 30 -4.06 7.92 -18.38
C GLU A 30 -5.44 7.33 -18.75
N ARG A 31 -6.17 6.86 -17.73
CA ARG A 31 -7.53 6.31 -17.86
C ARG A 31 -7.62 5.00 -18.66
N GLU A 32 -6.50 4.42 -19.09
CA GLU A 32 -6.49 3.08 -19.66
C GLU A 32 -6.68 2.02 -18.57
N ARG A 33 -7.36 0.94 -18.95
CA ARG A 33 -7.49 -0.27 -18.13
C ARG A 33 -6.85 -1.41 -18.90
N VAL A 34 -5.68 -1.84 -18.46
CA VAL A 34 -4.88 -2.85 -19.16
C VAL A 34 -4.83 -4.13 -18.33
N ALA A 35 -4.92 -5.27 -19.00
CA ALA A 35 -4.78 -6.57 -18.38
C ALA A 35 -3.48 -7.23 -18.87
N LEU A 36 -2.58 -7.57 -17.94
CA LEU A 36 -1.40 -8.38 -18.23
C LEU A 36 -1.76 -9.87 -18.13
N VAL A 37 -1.87 -10.53 -19.29
CA VAL A 37 -2.26 -11.95 -19.39
C VAL A 37 -1.10 -12.82 -19.84
N GLY A 38 -1.08 -14.07 -19.39
CA GLY A 38 -0.04 -15.05 -19.74
C GLY A 38 -0.01 -16.23 -18.77
N ALA A 39 0.70 -17.29 -19.13
CA ALA A 39 0.82 -18.50 -18.30
C ALA A 39 1.48 -18.23 -16.93
N ASN A 40 1.35 -19.15 -15.99
CA ASN A 40 2.05 -19.05 -14.70
C ASN A 40 3.57 -19.17 -14.91
N GLY A 41 4.34 -18.35 -14.20
CA GLY A 41 5.80 -18.38 -14.27
C GLY A 41 6.43 -17.59 -15.43
N VAL A 42 5.66 -16.96 -16.32
CA VAL A 42 6.19 -16.15 -17.44
C VAL A 42 6.73 -14.76 -17.01
N GLY A 43 6.71 -14.45 -15.71
CA GLY A 43 7.26 -13.21 -15.18
C GLY A 43 6.30 -12.05 -14.98
N LYS A 44 4.98 -12.26 -15.05
CA LYS A 44 3.96 -11.20 -14.80
C LYS A 44 4.17 -10.48 -13.47
N THR A 45 4.31 -11.24 -12.38
CA THR A 45 4.54 -10.67 -11.04
C THR A 45 5.86 -9.93 -10.96
N THR A 46 6.92 -10.45 -11.60
CA THR A 46 8.22 -9.79 -11.68
C THR A 46 8.12 -8.47 -12.44
N LEU A 47 7.45 -8.44 -13.59
CA LEU A 47 7.23 -7.21 -14.36
C LEU A 47 6.50 -6.14 -13.53
N LEU A 48 5.44 -6.53 -12.82
CA LEU A 48 4.70 -5.61 -11.94
C LEU A 48 5.56 -5.11 -10.77
N ARG A 49 6.45 -5.93 -10.23
CA ARG A 49 7.41 -5.52 -9.19
C ARG A 49 8.46 -4.56 -9.71
N LEU A 50 8.99 -4.78 -10.92
CA LEU A 50 9.91 -3.84 -11.56
C LEU A 50 9.23 -2.48 -11.81
N VAL A 51 7.97 -2.48 -12.28
CA VAL A 51 7.16 -1.25 -12.41
C VAL A 51 6.97 -0.54 -11.07
N ALA A 52 6.83 -1.31 -10.00
CA ALA A 52 6.67 -0.77 -8.65
C ALA A 52 7.99 -0.50 -7.91
N GLU A 53 9.14 -0.57 -8.63
CA GLU A 53 10.49 -0.36 -8.09
C GLU A 53 10.87 -1.30 -6.92
N ASP A 54 10.24 -2.48 -6.83
CA ASP A 54 10.48 -3.46 -5.76
C ASP A 54 11.62 -4.45 -6.03
N ASP A 55 11.95 -4.70 -7.30
CA ASP A 55 12.90 -5.73 -7.73
C ASP A 55 14.08 -5.08 -8.49
N GLY A 56 15.27 -5.68 -8.36
CA GLY A 56 16.59 -5.10 -8.69
C GLY A 56 16.89 -4.79 -10.17
N GLU A 57 18.20 -4.79 -10.51
CA GLU A 57 18.69 -4.35 -11.81
C GLU A 57 17.96 -5.01 -12.99
N HIS A 58 17.50 -4.19 -13.93
CA HIS A 58 16.83 -4.61 -15.15
C HIS A 58 17.46 -3.93 -16.37
N GLU A 59 17.28 -4.53 -17.54
CA GLU A 59 17.60 -3.92 -18.82
C GLU A 59 16.50 -2.90 -19.19
N GLY A 60 16.82 -1.94 -20.07
CA GLY A 60 15.86 -0.98 -20.59
C GLY A 60 15.46 0.12 -19.61
N LEU A 61 14.36 0.80 -19.89
CA LEU A 61 13.83 1.92 -19.10
C LEU A 61 12.40 1.60 -18.63
N ILE A 62 12.16 1.84 -17.34
CA ILE A 62 10.83 1.88 -16.74
C ILE A 62 10.59 3.31 -16.27
N ARG A 63 9.48 3.91 -16.68
CA ARG A 63 9.06 5.25 -16.26
C ARG A 63 7.64 5.19 -15.75
N VAL A 64 7.45 5.51 -14.48
CA VAL A 64 6.13 5.72 -13.86
C VAL A 64 6.01 7.18 -13.50
N ILE A 65 5.00 7.85 -14.06
CA ILE A 65 4.68 9.24 -13.72
C ILE A 65 3.38 9.23 -12.93
N GLY A 66 3.36 10.01 -11.85
CA GLY A 66 2.26 10.05 -10.90
C GLY A 66 2.46 9.10 -9.72
N ARG A 67 1.53 9.14 -8.78
CA ARG A 67 1.53 8.28 -7.60
C ARG A 67 1.06 6.88 -7.98
N LEU A 68 1.93 5.89 -7.79
CA LEU A 68 1.61 4.49 -7.96
C LEU A 68 1.11 3.92 -6.63
N ALA A 69 -0.07 3.32 -6.63
CA ALA A 69 -0.48 2.42 -5.57
C ALA A 69 -0.71 1.02 -6.14
N ARG A 70 -0.56 0.01 -5.30
CA ARG A 70 -0.71 -1.39 -5.71
C ARG A 70 -1.49 -2.16 -4.66
N MET A 71 -2.28 -3.11 -5.13
CA MET A 71 -2.88 -4.10 -4.24
C MET A 71 -1.79 -5.01 -3.68
N PRO A 72 -1.59 -5.06 -2.35
CA PRO A 72 -0.59 -5.95 -1.76
C PRO A 72 -1.02 -7.40 -2.00
N GLN A 73 -0.04 -8.27 -2.17
CA GLN A 73 -0.28 -9.71 -2.12
C GLN A 73 -0.62 -10.07 -0.67
N LEU A 74 -1.92 -10.21 -0.38
CA LEU A 74 -2.39 -10.56 0.94
C LEU A 74 -2.13 -12.03 1.22
N VAL A 75 -1.15 -12.31 2.06
CA VAL A 75 -1.03 -13.61 2.72
C VAL A 75 -1.86 -13.51 3.99
N HIS A 76 -3.05 -14.11 3.98
CA HIS A 76 -3.83 -14.27 5.20
C HIS A 76 -3.05 -15.23 6.11
N GLN A 77 -2.34 -14.68 7.08
CA GLN A 77 -1.54 -15.43 8.05
C GLN A 77 -2.35 -15.57 9.34
N PRO A 78 -2.88 -16.78 9.65
CA PRO A 78 -3.54 -17.01 10.92
C PRO A 78 -2.61 -16.66 12.09
N GLY A 79 -3.13 -15.94 13.09
CA GLY A 79 -2.35 -15.48 14.25
C GLY A 79 -1.50 -14.23 14.00
N SER A 80 -1.65 -13.56 12.86
CA SER A 80 -1.05 -12.23 12.66
C SER A 80 -1.76 -11.20 13.55
N GLU A 81 -0.97 -10.47 14.34
CA GLU A 81 -1.43 -9.37 15.19
C GLU A 81 -1.52 -8.03 14.44
N VAL A 82 -1.18 -8.00 13.15
CA VAL A 82 -1.28 -6.79 12.33
C VAL A 82 -2.73 -6.34 12.30
N THR A 83 -2.97 -5.14 12.79
CA THR A 83 -4.31 -4.58 12.90
C THR A 83 -4.83 -4.08 11.55
N VAL A 84 -6.15 -3.92 11.43
CA VAL A 84 -6.78 -3.33 10.23
C VAL A 84 -6.20 -1.93 9.93
N ARG A 85 -5.96 -1.12 10.97
CA ARG A 85 -5.37 0.22 10.81
C ARG A 85 -3.93 0.15 10.30
N GLU A 86 -3.10 -0.74 10.84
CA GLU A 86 -1.72 -0.93 10.35
C GLU A 86 -1.68 -1.40 8.89
N LEU A 87 -2.60 -2.29 8.52
CA LEU A 87 -2.70 -2.75 7.14
C LEU A 87 -3.08 -1.61 6.17
N LEU A 88 -4.05 -0.78 6.54
CA LEU A 88 -4.44 0.39 5.75
C LEU A 88 -3.33 1.44 5.69
N LEU A 89 -2.63 1.65 6.81
CA LEU A 89 -1.47 2.55 6.89
C LEU A 89 -0.34 2.12 5.97
N GLY A 90 -0.13 0.80 5.80
CA GLY A 90 0.83 0.24 4.84
C GLY A 90 0.56 0.62 3.38
N GLN A 91 -0.65 1.12 3.07
CA GLN A 91 -1.03 1.62 1.74
C GLN A 91 -0.92 3.15 1.61
N ALA A 92 -0.56 3.85 2.68
CA ALA A 92 -0.45 5.30 2.67
C ALA A 92 0.86 5.78 2.00
N PRO A 93 0.91 7.02 1.51
CA PRO A 93 2.16 7.68 1.12
C PRO A 93 3.22 7.60 2.23
N VAL A 94 4.50 7.56 1.85
CA VAL A 94 5.59 7.25 2.79
C VAL A 94 5.66 8.20 3.99
N GLU A 95 5.31 9.48 3.80
CA GLU A 95 5.28 10.48 4.85
C GLU A 95 4.17 10.18 5.87
N LEU A 96 2.97 9.85 5.39
CA LEU A 96 1.83 9.46 6.22
C LEU A 96 2.07 8.10 6.87
N LEU A 97 2.64 7.12 6.17
CA LEU A 97 3.05 5.84 6.75
C LEU A 97 3.97 6.06 7.95
N ARG A 98 4.99 6.91 7.81
CA ARG A 98 5.95 7.20 8.92
C ARG A 98 5.26 7.89 10.08
N ALA A 99 4.47 8.94 9.83
CA ALA A 99 3.77 9.69 10.86
C ALA A 99 2.74 8.83 11.60
N GLY A 100 1.91 8.09 10.87
CA GLY A 100 0.95 7.15 11.45
C GLY A 100 1.63 6.02 12.23
N SER A 101 2.79 5.53 11.78
CA SER A 101 3.54 4.49 12.51
C SER A 101 4.08 5.05 13.82
N SER A 102 4.56 6.31 13.81
CA SER A 102 4.99 7.03 15.00
C SER A 102 3.82 7.22 15.98
N LEU A 103 2.65 7.62 15.49
CA LEU A 103 1.44 7.77 16.29
C LEU A 103 1.02 6.46 16.95
N LEU A 104 0.93 5.36 16.19
CA LEU A 104 0.59 4.04 16.73
C LEU A 104 1.59 3.57 17.80
N ALA A 105 2.88 3.83 17.60
CA ALA A 105 3.90 3.50 18.59
C ALA A 105 3.76 4.35 19.87
N ALA A 106 3.46 5.64 19.71
CA ALA A 106 3.24 6.55 20.83
C ALA A 106 1.96 6.19 21.61
N GLU A 107 0.87 5.83 20.93
CA GLU A 107 -0.37 5.33 21.55
C GLU A 107 -0.10 4.10 22.42
N ARG A 108 0.61 3.11 21.88
CA ARG A 108 0.99 1.89 22.61
C ARG A 108 1.83 2.19 23.83
N ARG A 109 2.82 3.08 23.69
CA ARG A 109 3.66 3.51 24.80
C ARG A 109 2.85 4.22 25.88
N MET A 110 1.98 5.14 25.48
CA MET A 110 1.14 5.90 26.40
C MET A 110 0.15 5.01 27.15
N ALA A 111 -0.40 3.98 26.49
CA ALA A 111 -1.28 2.99 27.11
C ALA A 111 -0.54 2.06 28.09
N ALA A 112 0.72 1.72 27.80
CA ALA A 112 1.53 0.83 28.64
C ALA A 112 2.17 1.53 29.85
N ASP A 113 2.68 2.76 29.66
CA ASP A 113 3.40 3.52 30.67
C ASP A 113 3.15 5.05 30.52
N PRO A 114 2.11 5.57 31.20
CA PRO A 114 1.63 6.94 31.01
C PRO A 114 2.49 8.00 31.73
N THR A 115 3.72 8.19 31.26
CA THR A 115 4.69 9.17 31.80
C THR A 115 4.63 10.51 31.06
N GLU A 116 5.13 11.59 31.66
CA GLU A 116 5.22 12.91 31.01
C GLU A 116 5.99 12.84 29.65
N PRO A 117 7.14 12.15 29.53
CA PRO A 117 7.79 11.98 28.23
C PRO A 117 6.95 11.19 27.21
N ALA A 118 6.19 10.18 27.66
CA ALA A 118 5.28 9.44 26.77
C ALA A 118 4.13 10.33 26.27
N GLY A 119 3.57 11.16 27.15
CA GLY A 119 2.55 12.15 26.80
C GLY A 119 3.04 13.19 25.80
N ALA A 120 4.26 13.71 25.99
CA ALA A 120 4.88 14.65 25.06
C ALA A 120 5.11 14.01 23.67
N ALA A 121 5.60 12.78 23.61
CA ALA A 121 5.80 12.05 22.35
C ALA A 121 4.47 11.76 21.64
N TYR A 122 3.41 11.41 22.38
CA TYR A 122 2.08 11.22 21.83
C TYR A 122 1.51 12.52 21.25
N ALA A 123 1.60 13.63 21.98
CA ALA A 123 1.13 14.93 21.53
C ALA A 123 1.82 15.38 20.22
N GLU A 124 3.14 15.21 20.14
CA GLU A 124 3.91 15.50 18.92
C GLU A 124 3.46 14.63 17.75
N ALA A 125 3.30 13.31 17.97
CA ALA A 125 2.87 12.40 16.91
C ALA A 125 1.45 12.70 16.40
N VAL A 126 0.53 13.07 17.30
CA VAL A 126 -0.82 13.51 16.93
C VAL A 126 -0.77 14.78 16.09
N HIS A 127 0.06 15.75 16.49
CA HIS A 127 0.22 16.99 15.73
C HIS A 127 0.78 16.73 14.33
N GLN A 128 1.86 15.95 14.23
CA GLN A 128 2.48 15.59 12.95
C GLN A 128 1.52 14.82 12.03
N TRP A 129 0.72 13.90 12.58
CA TRP A 129 -0.31 13.18 11.84
C TRP A 129 -1.34 14.13 11.24
N GLY A 130 -1.82 15.10 12.04
CA GLY A 130 -2.76 16.12 11.57
C GLY A 130 -2.19 16.99 10.45
N GLU A 131 -0.97 17.52 10.63
CA GLU A 131 -0.31 18.41 9.66
C GLU A 131 -0.08 17.76 8.29
N LEU A 132 0.17 16.44 8.27
CA LEU A 132 0.40 15.70 7.03
C LEU A 132 -0.89 15.22 6.35
N GLY A 133 -2.07 15.55 6.88
CA GLY A 133 -3.37 15.17 6.32
C GLY A 133 -3.88 13.81 6.80
N GLY A 134 -3.40 13.33 7.95
CA GLY A 134 -3.80 12.04 8.52
C GLY A 134 -5.30 11.91 8.80
N TYR A 135 -5.97 12.99 9.18
CA TYR A 135 -7.42 12.99 9.41
C TYR A 135 -8.22 12.79 8.11
N ASP A 136 -7.76 13.35 6.98
CA ASP A 136 -8.40 13.13 5.68
C ASP A 136 -8.26 11.67 5.25
N LEU A 137 -7.08 11.07 5.52
CA LEU A 137 -6.84 9.66 5.28
C LEU A 137 -7.74 8.77 6.15
N GLU A 138 -7.94 9.11 7.42
CA GLU A 138 -8.88 8.40 8.31
C GLU A 138 -10.33 8.48 7.83
N ILE A 139 -10.78 9.61 7.26
CA ILE A 139 -12.11 9.74 6.65
C ILE A 139 -12.25 8.76 5.47
N SER A 140 -11.23 8.69 4.60
CA SER A 140 -11.19 7.75 3.48
C SER A 140 -11.23 6.29 3.96
N TRP A 141 -10.45 5.96 4.99
CA TRP A 141 -10.45 4.65 5.62
C TRP A 141 -11.78 4.29 6.28
N ASN A 142 -12.45 5.25 6.91
CA ASN A 142 -13.77 5.04 7.49
C ASN A 142 -14.78 4.66 6.42
N ALA A 143 -14.80 5.38 5.29
CA ALA A 143 -15.66 5.05 4.15
C ALA A 143 -15.35 3.64 3.58
N ALA A 144 -14.07 3.29 3.44
CA ALA A 144 -13.66 1.96 3.00
C ALA A 144 -14.08 0.85 3.99
N SER A 145 -13.95 1.12 5.29
CA SER A 145 -14.36 0.20 6.36
C SER A 145 -15.86 -0.06 6.35
N PHE A 146 -16.69 0.98 6.19
CA PHE A 146 -18.13 0.80 6.05
C PHE A 146 -18.51 0.00 4.80
N ALA A 147 -17.87 0.26 3.67
CA ALA A 147 -18.16 -0.45 2.41
C ALA A 147 -17.79 -1.94 2.47
N ALA A 148 -16.70 -2.28 3.17
CA ALA A 148 -16.15 -3.64 3.21
C ALA A 148 -16.57 -4.46 4.44
N VAL A 149 -16.46 -3.87 5.64
CA VAL A 149 -16.59 -4.53 6.94
C VAL A 149 -17.90 -4.15 7.66
N ARG A 150 -18.61 -3.13 7.16
CA ARG A 150 -19.87 -2.61 7.75
C ARG A 150 -19.73 -2.09 9.18
N ALA A 151 -18.56 -1.54 9.51
CA ALA A 151 -18.28 -0.90 10.78
C ALA A 151 -17.41 0.34 10.55
N PRO A 152 -17.45 1.34 11.46
CA PRO A 152 -16.54 2.46 11.40
C PRO A 152 -15.10 2.01 11.67
N ILE A 153 -14.13 2.75 11.13
CA ILE A 153 -12.71 2.44 11.33
C ILE A 153 -12.28 2.58 12.80
N ALA A 154 -12.96 3.42 13.58
CA ALA A 154 -12.72 3.54 15.02
C ALA A 154 -12.99 2.24 15.78
N GLU A 155 -13.95 1.44 15.34
CA GLU A 155 -14.27 0.13 15.93
C GLU A 155 -13.45 -1.00 15.28
N ALA A 156 -13.32 -0.98 13.95
CA ALA A 156 -12.67 -2.04 13.22
C ALA A 156 -11.14 -1.97 13.26
N GLY A 157 -10.58 -0.77 13.42
CA GLY A 157 -9.17 -0.46 13.15
C GLY A 157 -8.19 -1.20 14.06
N ALA A 158 -8.53 -1.37 15.34
CA ALA A 158 -7.67 -2.05 16.32
C ALA A 158 -7.77 -3.58 16.27
N ARG A 159 -8.74 -4.14 15.53
CA ARG A 159 -8.88 -5.59 15.39
C ARG A 159 -7.73 -6.14 14.56
N PRO A 160 -7.21 -7.35 14.87
CA PRO A 160 -6.29 -8.02 13.96
C PRO A 160 -6.95 -8.23 12.60
N ALA A 161 -6.26 -7.89 11.53
CA ALA A 161 -6.75 -8.00 10.15
C ALA A 161 -7.04 -9.47 9.77
N ALA A 162 -6.37 -10.42 10.42
CA ALA A 162 -6.64 -11.86 10.30
C ALA A 162 -8.04 -12.26 10.79
N THR A 163 -8.75 -11.40 11.52
CA THR A 163 -10.15 -11.64 11.91
C THR A 163 -11.16 -11.33 10.82
N LEU A 164 -10.74 -10.64 9.74
CA LEU A 164 -11.59 -10.38 8.59
C LEU A 164 -11.55 -11.57 7.62
N SER A 165 -12.68 -11.85 6.97
CA SER A 165 -12.69 -12.80 5.86
C SER A 165 -11.79 -12.30 4.72
N GLY A 166 -11.25 -13.23 3.92
CA GLY A 166 -10.41 -12.85 2.78
C GLY A 166 -11.13 -11.95 1.76
N GLY A 167 -12.47 -12.03 1.67
CA GLY A 167 -13.29 -11.15 0.85
C GLY A 167 -13.41 -9.74 1.41
N GLU A 168 -13.68 -9.61 2.72
CA GLU A 168 -13.72 -8.31 3.41
C GLU A 168 -12.36 -7.61 3.34
N LEU A 169 -11.27 -8.35 3.59
CA LEU A 169 -9.92 -7.81 3.57
C LEU A 169 -9.54 -7.26 2.18
N LYS A 170 -9.81 -8.06 1.13
CA LYS A 170 -9.56 -7.63 -0.26
C LYS A 170 -10.40 -6.41 -0.62
N ARG A 171 -11.68 -6.44 -0.26
CA ARG A 171 -12.59 -5.33 -0.55
C ARG A 171 -12.16 -4.08 0.19
N LEU A 172 -11.78 -4.17 1.46
CA LEU A 172 -11.33 -3.04 2.26
C LEU A 172 -10.15 -2.31 1.59
N LEU A 173 -9.13 -3.06 1.15
CA LEU A 173 -7.97 -2.45 0.51
C LEU A 173 -8.28 -1.91 -0.87
N LEU A 174 -9.10 -2.60 -1.68
CA LEU A 174 -9.53 -2.06 -2.96
C LEU A 174 -10.31 -0.75 -2.78
N GLU A 175 -11.22 -0.69 -1.81
CA GLU A 175 -11.97 0.52 -1.49
C GLU A 175 -11.05 1.65 -1.00
N ALA A 176 -10.02 1.34 -0.20
CA ALA A 176 -9.02 2.32 0.21
C ALA A 176 -8.15 2.81 -0.97
N LEU A 177 -7.68 1.90 -1.82
CA LEU A 177 -6.87 2.20 -3.00
C LEU A 177 -7.62 3.07 -4.02
N PHE A 178 -8.89 2.74 -4.30
CA PHE A 178 -9.71 3.54 -5.22
C PHE A 178 -10.07 4.93 -4.68
N ARG A 179 -9.95 5.17 -3.38
CA ARG A 179 -10.13 6.48 -2.74
C ARG A 179 -8.82 7.22 -2.47
N SER A 180 -7.69 6.58 -2.74
CA SER A 180 -6.39 7.23 -2.62
C SER A 180 -6.20 8.29 -3.70
N ASP A 181 -5.17 9.11 -3.55
CA ASP A 181 -4.73 10.04 -4.58
C ASP A 181 -3.72 9.42 -5.56
N ALA A 182 -3.72 8.09 -5.68
CA ALA A 182 -2.93 7.38 -6.67
C ALA A 182 -3.41 7.73 -8.09
N ASP A 183 -2.46 8.10 -8.94
CA ASP A 183 -2.69 8.33 -10.36
C ASP A 183 -2.67 7.01 -11.16
N VAL A 184 -2.02 5.97 -10.61
CA VAL A 184 -1.82 4.64 -11.21
C VAL A 184 -2.12 3.55 -10.18
N LEU A 185 -2.86 2.51 -10.57
CA LEU A 185 -3.29 1.37 -9.74
C LEU A 185 -2.96 0.02 -10.37
#